data_AF-I0TD87-F1
#
_entry.id   AF-I0TD87-F1
#
_cell.length_a   1.000
_cell.length_b   1.000
_cell.length_c   1.000
_cell.angle_alpha   90.00
_cell.angle_beta   90.00
_cell.angle_gamma   90.00
#
_symmetry.space_group_name_H-M   'P 1'
#
loop_
_entity.id
_entity.type
_entity.pdbx_description
1 polymer ?
#
loop_
_entity_poly.entity_id
_entity_poly.type
_entity_poly.pdbx_seq_one_letter_code
_entity_poly.pdbx_strand_id
1 'polypeptide(L)'
;MTLGQGQTFYMYHWMLNENGDTELSRLLSEKLNKQVFGEYAIPVTQIMFSNVVRVSIEQNITPKTNWKKELPNYHDTDIRNAIKGTLARIPSANHGRNIENYDLGELLIGNKQALLELIEDWVSHRKSDTELGCVLYALMKADCISKSCKYTPFHRALQGEFPDANIGEADCPRDLFGILLRFGFKEINKRQRNKLEAAYNHYYNLFKQVNS
;
A
#
# COMPACT_ATOMS: atom_id res chain seq x y z
N MET A 1 10.39 5.64 -11.97
CA MET A 1 11.20 5.85 -10.75
C MET A 1 12.17 7.00 -11.02
N THR A 2 12.12 8.09 -10.27
CA THR A 2 13.17 9.13 -10.40
C THR A 2 14.50 8.59 -9.85
N LEU A 3 15.63 9.05 -10.38
CA LEU A 3 16.96 8.53 -10.03
C LEU A 3 17.21 8.49 -8.50
N GLY A 4 16.66 9.44 -7.74
CA GLY A 4 16.80 9.51 -6.28
C GLY A 4 15.96 8.49 -5.50
N GLN A 5 14.82 8.05 -6.02
CA GLN A 5 13.95 7.07 -5.35
C GLN A 5 14.56 5.66 -5.37
N GLY A 6 15.16 5.27 -6.50
CA GLY A 6 15.87 3.98 -6.61
C GLY A 6 17.10 3.91 -5.70
N GLN A 7 17.89 4.98 -5.64
CA GLN A 7 19.07 5.06 -4.77
C GLN A 7 18.70 4.97 -3.28
N THR A 8 17.60 5.61 -2.87
CA THR A 8 17.12 5.55 -1.48
C THR A 8 16.62 4.15 -1.10
N PHE A 9 15.99 3.43 -2.04
CA PHE A 9 15.58 2.03 -1.85
C PHE A 9 16.79 1.10 -1.64
N TYR A 10 17.82 1.21 -2.47
CA TYR A 10 19.05 0.42 -2.32
C TYR A 10 19.79 0.72 -1.01
N MET A 11 19.90 2.00 -0.65
CA MET A 11 20.49 2.41 0.63
C MET A 11 19.73 1.83 1.83
N TYR A 12 18.39 1.82 1.78
CA TYR A 12 17.55 1.24 2.83
C TYR A 12 17.75 -0.28 2.95
N HIS A 13 17.75 -1.00 1.83
CA HIS A 13 17.96 -2.45 1.83
C HIS A 13 19.34 -2.81 2.40
N TRP A 14 20.38 -2.09 1.97
CA TRP A 14 21.73 -2.25 2.48
C TRP A 14 21.83 -1.92 3.99
N MET A 15 21.18 -0.85 4.45
CA MET A 15 21.14 -0.47 5.87
C MET A 15 20.57 -1.57 6.79
N LEU A 16 19.53 -2.29 6.35
CA LEU A 16 18.85 -3.27 7.21
C LEU A 16 19.37 -4.70 7.11
N ASN A 17 19.93 -5.09 5.97
CA ASN A 17 20.25 -6.50 5.70
C ASN A 17 21.75 -6.81 5.70
N GLU A 18 22.63 -5.82 5.53
CA GLU A 18 24.06 -6.03 5.25
C GLU A 18 24.99 -5.26 6.20
N ASN A 19 24.57 -5.08 7.47
CA ASN A 19 25.24 -4.20 8.44
C ASN A 19 25.41 -2.76 7.94
N GLY A 20 24.60 -2.34 6.97
CA GLY A 20 24.76 -1.04 6.34
C GLY A 20 24.52 0.12 7.30
N ASP A 21 23.81 -0.07 8.41
CA ASP A 21 23.72 0.91 9.50
C ASP A 21 25.08 1.14 10.19
N THR A 22 25.79 0.06 10.49
CA THR A 22 27.11 0.06 11.13
C THR A 22 28.17 0.55 10.16
N GLU A 23 28.11 0.10 8.91
CA GLU A 23 29.03 0.49 7.85
C GLU A 23 28.77 1.93 7.39
N LEU A 24 27.52 2.38 7.32
CA LEU A 24 27.20 3.80 7.12
C LEU A 24 27.69 4.62 8.30
N SER A 25 27.46 4.18 9.54
CA SER A 25 27.96 4.89 10.72
C SER A 25 29.49 4.96 10.74
N ARG A 26 30.18 3.89 10.32
CA ARG A 26 31.63 3.84 10.15
C ARG A 26 32.11 4.75 9.02
N LEU A 27 31.53 4.64 7.83
CA LEU A 27 31.84 5.47 6.66
C LEU A 27 31.56 6.95 6.94
N LEU A 28 30.48 7.27 7.66
CA LEU A 28 30.18 8.62 8.13
C LEU A 28 31.20 9.05 9.17
N SER A 29 31.57 8.21 10.14
CA SER A 29 32.61 8.55 11.12
C SER A 29 34.00 8.75 10.49
N GLU A 30 34.31 8.01 9.42
CA GLU A 30 35.58 8.09 8.70
C GLU A 30 35.62 9.22 7.66
N LYS A 31 34.54 9.43 6.90
CA LYS A 31 34.44 10.45 5.84
C LYS A 31 33.93 11.80 6.35
N LEU A 32 33.02 11.80 7.33
CA LEU A 32 32.60 12.98 8.11
C LEU A 32 33.47 13.11 9.36
N ASN A 33 34.79 13.02 9.20
CA ASN A 33 35.71 13.37 10.26
C ASN A 33 35.42 14.84 10.68
N LYS A 34 35.42 15.13 11.98
CA LYS A 34 35.19 16.48 12.55
C LYS A 34 36.05 17.57 11.91
N GLN A 35 37.16 17.22 11.24
CA GLN A 35 37.97 18.16 10.47
C GLN A 35 37.29 18.75 9.22
N VAL A 36 36.39 18.03 8.55
CA VAL A 36 35.81 18.45 7.25
C VAL A 36 34.45 19.12 7.43
N PHE A 37 33.61 18.58 8.31
CA PHE A 37 32.25 19.10 8.53
C PHE A 37 32.08 19.82 9.87
N GLY A 38 33.09 19.78 10.76
CA GLY A 38 33.02 20.46 12.05
C GLY A 38 31.74 20.13 12.80
N GLU A 39 30.97 21.17 13.11
CA GLU A 39 29.69 21.11 13.83
C GLU A 39 28.53 20.54 12.99
N TYR A 40 28.68 20.42 11.67
CA TYR A 40 27.62 20.00 10.75
C TYR A 40 27.51 18.48 10.55
N ALA A 41 28.47 17.69 11.07
CA ALA A 41 28.45 16.24 10.92
C ALA A 41 27.18 15.60 11.52
N ILE A 42 26.79 16.03 12.72
CA ILE A 42 25.59 15.52 13.40
C ILE A 42 24.30 15.91 12.64
N PRO A 43 24.07 17.20 12.27
CA PRO A 43 22.91 17.59 11.48
C PRO A 43 22.73 16.82 10.16
N VAL A 44 23.82 16.57 9.43
CA VAL A 44 23.77 15.84 8.15
C VAL A 44 23.32 14.39 8.35
N THR A 45 23.88 13.71 9.35
CA THR A 45 23.46 12.35 9.71
C THR A 45 21.99 12.29 10.10
N GLN A 46 21.51 13.26 10.90
CA GLN A 46 20.10 13.34 11.29
C GLN A 46 19.17 13.52 10.08
N ILE A 47 19.51 14.43 9.15
CA ILE A 47 18.72 14.67 7.92
C ILE A 47 18.63 13.41 7.06
N MET A 48 19.74 12.68 6.90
CA MET A 48 19.79 11.45 6.10
C MET A 48 18.86 10.37 6.67
N PHE A 49 18.97 10.07 7.96
CA PHE A 49 18.09 9.10 8.61
C PHE A 49 16.62 9.54 8.57
N SER A 50 16.34 10.82 8.77
CA SER A 50 15.00 11.38 8.61
C SER A 50 14.42 11.15 7.21
N ASN A 51 15.23 11.31 6.15
CA ASN A 51 14.80 11.07 4.78
C ASN A 51 14.54 9.58 4.51
N VAL A 52 15.42 8.68 4.96
CA VAL A 52 15.24 7.22 4.80
C VAL A 52 13.95 6.75 5.47
N VAL A 53 13.71 7.16 6.72
CA VAL A 53 12.49 6.81 7.46
C VAL A 53 11.24 7.37 6.78
N ARG A 54 11.29 8.62 6.33
CA ARG A 54 10.15 9.25 5.66
C ARG A 54 9.81 8.56 4.34
N VAL A 55 10.79 8.41 3.45
CA VAL A 55 10.60 7.82 2.13
C VAL A 55 10.16 6.36 2.24
N SER A 56 10.74 5.58 3.15
CA SER A 56 10.33 4.18 3.33
C SER A 56 8.87 4.03 3.80
N ILE A 57 8.37 4.95 4.62
CA ILE A 57 6.96 4.97 5.04
C ILE A 57 6.06 5.49 3.92
N GLU A 58 6.42 6.58 3.25
CA GLU A 58 5.64 7.19 2.15
C GLU A 58 5.49 6.24 0.95
N GLN A 59 6.52 5.45 0.66
CA GLN A 59 6.53 4.48 -0.44
C GLN A 59 6.02 3.08 -0.02
N ASN A 60 5.46 2.94 1.19
CA ASN A 60 4.97 1.68 1.75
C ASN A 60 6.00 0.53 1.79
N ILE A 61 7.29 0.84 1.77
CA ILE A 61 8.38 -0.15 1.85
C ILE A 61 8.48 -0.68 3.29
N THR A 62 8.37 0.21 4.27
CA THR A 62 8.49 -0.12 5.69
C THR A 62 7.40 0.56 6.47
N PRO A 63 6.50 -0.20 7.11
CA PRO A 63 5.46 0.42 7.90
C PRO A 63 6.06 1.11 9.12
N LYS A 64 5.43 2.22 9.53
CA LYS A 64 5.78 3.03 10.70
C LYS A 64 5.95 2.20 11.99
N THR A 65 5.23 1.07 12.10
CA THR A 65 5.30 0.12 13.22
C THR A 65 6.62 -0.64 13.28
N ASN A 66 7.21 -1.00 12.14
CA ASN A 66 8.48 -1.72 12.09
C ASN A 66 9.62 -0.79 12.51
N TRP A 67 9.63 0.45 12.02
CA TRP A 67 10.57 1.48 12.49
C TRP A 67 10.51 1.73 14.00
N LYS A 68 9.31 1.64 14.62
CA LYS A 68 9.17 1.74 16.09
C LYS A 68 9.75 0.53 16.81
N LYS A 69 9.66 -0.67 16.23
CA LYS A 69 10.22 -1.91 16.79
C LYS A 69 11.74 -1.94 16.69
N GLU A 70 12.29 -1.40 15.61
CA GLU A 70 13.75 -1.34 15.40
C GLU A 70 14.45 -0.21 16.16
N LEU A 71 13.71 0.81 16.61
CA LEU A 71 14.27 1.96 17.35
C LEU A 71 15.24 1.59 18.50
N PRO A 72 14.97 0.54 19.32
CA PRO A 72 15.89 0.12 20.39
C PRO A 72 17.21 -0.49 19.91
N ASN A 73 17.27 -0.97 18.66
CA ASN A 73 18.44 -1.67 18.11
C ASN A 73 19.53 -0.70 17.63
N TYR A 74 19.20 0.58 17.43
CA TYR A 74 20.18 1.60 17.06
C TYR A 74 21.00 2.06 18.28
N HIS A 75 22.33 1.90 18.19
CA HIS A 75 23.26 2.26 19.26
C HIS A 75 23.45 3.78 19.42
N ASP A 76 23.41 4.53 18.31
CA ASP A 76 23.63 5.98 18.29
C ASP A 76 22.38 6.76 18.72
N THR A 77 22.57 7.70 19.65
CA THR A 77 21.46 8.48 20.23
C THR A 77 20.93 9.56 19.30
N ASP A 78 21.78 10.18 18.48
CA ASP A 78 21.39 11.20 17.52
C ASP A 78 20.58 10.59 16.38
N ILE A 79 20.97 9.39 15.93
CA ILE A 79 20.22 8.60 14.96
C ILE A 79 18.84 8.23 15.52
N ARG A 80 18.78 7.69 16.75
CA ARG A 80 17.49 7.37 17.41
C ARG A 80 16.58 8.59 17.52
N ASN A 81 17.11 9.74 17.89
CA ASN A 81 16.34 10.98 18.02
C ASN A 81 15.82 11.47 16.66
N ALA A 82 16.62 11.40 15.61
CA ALA A 82 16.20 11.74 14.25
C ALA A 82 15.06 10.82 13.78
N ILE A 83 15.20 9.50 13.96
CA ILE A 83 14.15 8.53 13.62
C ILE A 83 12.88 8.83 14.43
N LYS A 84 12.98 8.98 15.75
CA LYS A 84 11.85 9.26 16.64
C LYS A 84 11.12 10.56 16.27
N GLY A 85 11.86 11.63 16.00
CA GLY A 85 11.31 12.91 15.58
C GLY A 85 10.61 12.83 14.23
N THR A 86 11.18 12.07 13.29
CA THR A 86 10.57 11.83 11.97
C THR A 86 9.28 11.04 12.09
N LEU A 87 9.27 9.96 12.88
CA LEU A 87 8.08 9.15 13.15
C LEU A 87 6.98 9.98 13.85
N ALA A 88 7.34 10.91 14.73
CA ALA A 88 6.37 11.79 15.38
C ALA A 88 5.68 12.75 14.39
N ARG A 89 6.42 13.23 13.37
CA ARG A 89 5.95 14.18 12.37
C ARG A 89 5.15 13.55 11.23
N ILE A 90 5.45 12.29 10.89
CA ILE A 90 4.66 11.56 9.89
C ILE A 90 3.27 11.29 10.48
N PRO A 91 2.17 11.76 9.86
CA PRO A 91 0.82 11.47 10.34
C PRO A 91 0.67 9.97 10.52
N SER A 92 0.27 9.54 11.72
CA SER A 92 -0.03 8.13 11.95
C SER A 92 -1.22 7.79 11.05
N ALA A 93 -0.97 7.07 9.96
CA ALA A 93 -1.99 6.81 8.95
C ALA A 93 -3.24 6.12 9.51
N ASN A 94 -3.20 5.52 10.71
CA ASN A 94 -4.36 5.21 11.53
C ASN A 94 -3.90 4.82 12.95
N HIS A 95 -4.61 5.27 13.98
CA HIS A 95 -4.61 4.59 15.26
C HIS A 95 -5.12 3.14 15.04
N GLY A 96 -4.29 2.14 15.33
CA GLY A 96 -4.75 0.80 15.70
C GLY A 96 -5.45 -0.06 14.64
N ARG A 97 -5.28 0.18 13.33
CA ARG A 97 -5.61 -0.85 12.33
C ARG A 97 -4.32 -1.35 11.71
N ASN A 98 -4.03 -2.62 11.96
CA ASN A 98 -3.14 -3.43 11.15
C ASN A 98 -3.49 -3.12 9.69
N ILE A 99 -2.60 -2.39 9.00
CA ILE A 99 -2.70 -2.23 7.56
C ILE A 99 -2.19 -3.55 7.02
N GLU A 100 -3.08 -4.53 6.99
CA GLU A 100 -2.84 -5.80 6.33
C GLU A 100 -2.77 -5.49 4.83
N ASN A 101 -1.55 -5.39 4.32
CA ASN A 101 -1.30 -5.45 2.88
C ASN A 101 -1.53 -6.91 2.49
N TYR A 102 -2.78 -7.24 2.21
CA TYR A 102 -3.12 -8.55 1.67
C TYR A 102 -2.69 -8.60 0.21
N ASP A 103 -2.08 -9.72 -0.17
CA ASP A 103 -2.01 -10.12 -1.56
C ASP A 103 -3.44 -10.33 -2.10
N LEU A 104 -3.70 -9.92 -3.34
CA LEU A 104 -5.00 -10.13 -3.96
C LEU A 104 -5.36 -11.62 -3.98
N GLY A 105 -4.38 -12.49 -4.23
CA GLY A 105 -4.55 -13.94 -4.17
C GLY A 105 -4.93 -14.46 -2.77
N GLU A 106 -4.52 -13.79 -1.69
CA GLU A 106 -4.91 -14.15 -0.32
C GLU A 106 -6.35 -13.76 0.01
N LEU A 107 -6.86 -12.71 -0.62
CA LEU A 107 -8.26 -12.28 -0.46
C LEU A 107 -9.24 -13.20 -1.18
N LEU A 108 -8.82 -13.79 -2.30
CA LEU A 108 -9.67 -14.64 -3.13
C LEU A 108 -9.90 -16.03 -2.54
N ILE A 109 -11.11 -16.54 -2.74
CA ILE A 109 -11.59 -17.85 -2.29
C ILE A 109 -12.00 -18.65 -3.53
N GLY A 110 -11.61 -19.92 -3.60
CA GLY A 110 -11.90 -20.81 -4.74
C GLY A 110 -10.74 -20.92 -5.72
N ASN A 111 -11.04 -20.99 -7.01
CA ASN A 111 -10.03 -21.07 -8.07
C ASN A 111 -9.35 -19.71 -8.30
N LYS A 112 -8.35 -19.43 -7.46
CA LYS A 112 -7.64 -18.14 -7.40
C LYS A 112 -7.04 -17.73 -8.74
N GLN A 113 -6.43 -18.66 -9.47
CA GLN A 113 -5.78 -18.37 -10.75
C GLN A 113 -6.79 -17.86 -11.78
N ALA A 114 -7.90 -18.58 -11.96
CA ALA A 114 -8.95 -18.17 -12.89
C ALA A 114 -9.67 -16.89 -12.45
N LEU A 115 -9.81 -16.66 -11.13
CA LEU A 115 -10.36 -15.40 -10.61
C LEU A 115 -9.41 -14.22 -10.87
N LEU A 116 -8.09 -14.40 -10.71
CA LEU A 116 -7.10 -13.38 -11.02
C LEU A 116 -7.12 -13.03 -12.51
N GLU A 117 -7.20 -14.03 -13.41
CA GLU A 117 -7.31 -13.81 -14.85
C GLU A 117 -8.57 -12.99 -15.22
N LEU A 118 -9.71 -13.28 -14.59
CA LEU A 118 -10.94 -12.49 -14.79
C LEU A 118 -10.81 -11.06 -14.26
N ILE A 119 -10.10 -10.87 -13.14
CA ILE A 119 -9.84 -9.52 -12.59
C ILE A 119 -8.86 -8.77 -13.49
N GLU A 120 -7.82 -9.43 -13.99
CA GLU A 120 -6.85 -8.86 -14.95
C GLU A 120 -7.54 -8.42 -16.25
N ASP A 121 -8.46 -9.25 -16.77
CA ASP A 121 -9.28 -8.90 -17.92
C ASP A 121 -10.14 -7.66 -17.65
N TRP A 122 -10.79 -7.58 -16.49
CA TRP A 122 -11.50 -6.36 -16.10
C TRP A 122 -10.56 -5.16 -16.00
N VAL A 123 -9.42 -5.30 -15.34
CA VAL A 123 -8.44 -4.22 -15.16
C VAL A 123 -8.00 -3.68 -16.53
N SER A 124 -7.76 -4.56 -17.50
CA SER A 124 -7.33 -4.21 -18.85
C SER A 124 -8.40 -3.49 -19.67
N HIS A 125 -9.68 -3.83 -19.47
CA HIS A 125 -10.80 -3.31 -20.27
C HIS A 125 -11.67 -2.28 -19.56
N ARG A 126 -11.34 -1.92 -18.31
CA ARG A 126 -12.15 -1.00 -17.51
C ARG A 126 -12.23 0.38 -18.16
N LYS A 127 -13.44 0.92 -18.21
CA LYS A 127 -13.72 2.27 -18.72
C LYS A 127 -13.74 3.33 -17.61
N SER A 128 -13.84 2.90 -16.36
CA SER A 128 -13.91 3.77 -15.18
C SER A 128 -13.65 2.98 -13.91
N ASP A 129 -12.88 3.54 -13.00
CA ASP A 129 -12.61 2.93 -11.70
C ASP A 129 -13.83 2.93 -10.78
N THR A 130 -14.86 3.75 -11.05
CA THR A 130 -16.11 3.75 -10.27
C THR A 130 -16.77 2.38 -10.27
N GLU A 131 -16.62 1.60 -11.34
CA GLU A 131 -17.18 0.24 -11.46
C GLU A 131 -16.49 -0.76 -10.51
N LEU A 132 -15.31 -0.43 -9.97
CA LEU A 132 -14.56 -1.32 -9.08
C LEU A 132 -15.34 -1.68 -7.80
N GLY A 133 -16.17 -0.76 -7.31
CA GLY A 133 -17.08 -1.04 -6.20
C GLY A 133 -18.11 -2.13 -6.53
N CYS A 134 -18.57 -2.19 -7.78
CA CYS A 134 -19.45 -3.26 -8.27
C CYS A 134 -18.71 -4.58 -8.43
N VAL A 135 -17.45 -4.56 -8.88
CA VAL A 135 -16.62 -5.77 -9.04
C VAL A 135 -16.39 -6.45 -7.68
N LEU A 136 -16.01 -5.68 -6.65
CA LEU A 136 -15.88 -6.22 -5.30
C LEU A 136 -17.21 -6.78 -4.78
N TYR A 137 -18.31 -6.06 -5.02
CA TYR A 137 -19.63 -6.54 -4.64
C TYR A 137 -20.01 -7.86 -5.36
N ALA A 138 -19.67 -7.99 -6.64
CA ALA A 138 -19.88 -9.21 -7.42
C ALA A 138 -19.06 -10.39 -6.85
N LEU A 139 -17.78 -10.19 -6.56
CA LEU A 139 -16.92 -11.20 -5.90
C LEU A 139 -17.53 -11.67 -4.58
N MET A 140 -18.03 -10.75 -3.75
CA MET A 140 -18.67 -11.10 -2.47
C MET A 140 -19.97 -11.88 -2.66
N LYS A 141 -20.75 -11.58 -3.69
CA LYS A 141 -22.01 -12.28 -3.99
C LYS A 141 -21.79 -13.65 -4.62
N ALA A 142 -20.68 -13.83 -5.32
CA ALA A 142 -20.25 -15.12 -5.87
C ALA A 142 -19.48 -15.98 -4.85
N ASP A 143 -19.38 -15.53 -3.60
CA ASP A 143 -18.62 -16.17 -2.51
C ASP A 143 -17.13 -16.43 -2.88
N CYS A 144 -16.57 -15.58 -3.76
CA CYS A 144 -15.17 -15.61 -4.21
C CYS A 144 -14.24 -14.77 -3.32
N ILE A 145 -14.78 -14.08 -2.32
CA ILE A 145 -14.06 -13.27 -1.33
C ILE A 145 -14.89 -13.21 -0.05
N SER A 146 -14.24 -13.00 1.10
CA SER A 146 -14.94 -12.91 2.38
C SER A 146 -16.01 -11.80 2.39
N LYS A 147 -17.16 -12.10 2.99
CA LYS A 147 -18.24 -11.12 3.25
C LYS A 147 -17.82 -10.01 4.23
N SER A 148 -16.74 -10.20 4.98
CA SER A 148 -16.16 -9.18 5.86
C SER A 148 -15.09 -8.33 5.17
N CYS A 149 -14.75 -8.62 3.90
CA CYS A 149 -13.73 -7.89 3.18
C CYS A 149 -14.14 -6.42 3.02
N LYS A 150 -13.18 -5.54 3.32
CA LYS A 150 -13.36 -4.09 3.20
C LYS A 150 -12.80 -3.63 1.86
N TYR A 151 -13.41 -2.56 1.33
CA TYR A 151 -12.98 -2.00 0.06
C TYR A 151 -11.53 -1.55 0.05
N THR A 152 -11.06 -0.85 1.09
CA THR A 152 -9.70 -0.27 1.09
C THR A 152 -8.58 -1.32 1.04
N PRO A 153 -8.61 -2.40 1.84
CA PRO A 153 -7.66 -3.51 1.67
C PRO A 153 -7.71 -4.13 0.27
N PHE A 154 -8.90 -4.40 -0.27
CA PHE A 154 -9.05 -4.96 -1.62
C PHE A 154 -8.48 -4.03 -2.71
N HIS A 155 -8.79 -2.73 -2.67
CA HIS A 155 -8.30 -1.74 -3.62
C HIS A 155 -6.77 -1.65 -3.60
N ARG A 156 -6.16 -1.73 -2.41
CA ARG A 156 -4.69 -1.74 -2.27
C ARG A 156 -4.07 -3.03 -2.79
N ALA A 157 -4.67 -4.18 -2.49
CA ALA A 157 -4.24 -5.47 -3.02
C ALA A 157 -4.25 -5.45 -4.56
N LEU A 158 -5.32 -4.90 -5.14
CA LEU A 158 -5.46 -4.73 -6.59
C LEU A 158 -4.40 -3.79 -7.19
N GLN A 159 -4.10 -2.66 -6.52
CA GLN A 159 -3.04 -1.76 -6.96
C GLN A 159 -1.64 -2.40 -6.85
N GLY A 160 -1.43 -3.26 -5.86
CA GLY A 160 -0.20 -4.04 -5.72
C GLY A 160 -0.02 -5.09 -6.81
N GLU A 161 -1.10 -5.78 -7.16
CA GLU A 161 -1.11 -6.80 -8.21
C GLU A 161 -0.92 -6.19 -9.61
N PHE A 162 -1.54 -5.03 -9.86
CA PHE A 162 -1.52 -4.37 -11.17
C PHE A 162 -0.96 -2.94 -11.08
N PRO A 163 0.35 -2.77 -10.79
CA PRO A 163 0.95 -1.46 -10.55
C PRO A 163 0.94 -0.56 -11.80
N ASP A 164 1.08 -1.15 -13.00
CA ASP A 164 1.11 -0.42 -14.27
C ASP A 164 -0.27 -0.05 -14.79
N ALA A 165 -1.33 -0.59 -14.17
CA ALA A 165 -2.69 -0.38 -14.63
C ALA A 165 -3.20 1.04 -14.37
N ASN A 166 -2.54 1.85 -13.55
CA ASN A 166 -2.98 3.20 -13.13
C ASN A 166 -4.40 3.20 -12.54
N ILE A 167 -4.66 2.31 -11.58
CA ILE A 167 -5.95 2.26 -10.86
C ILE A 167 -6.07 3.52 -9.99
N GLY A 168 -7.11 4.32 -10.24
CA GLY A 168 -7.33 5.62 -9.62
C GLY A 168 -7.76 5.57 -8.16
N GLU A 169 -8.21 6.73 -7.68
CA GLU A 169 -8.50 6.97 -6.27
C GLU A 169 -9.65 6.11 -5.72
N ALA A 170 -9.54 5.77 -4.44
CA ALA A 170 -10.41 4.83 -3.76
C ALA A 170 -11.78 5.40 -3.36
N ASP A 171 -11.96 6.73 -3.32
CA ASP A 171 -13.10 7.34 -2.62
C ASP A 171 -14.44 7.05 -3.31
N CYS A 172 -14.58 7.36 -4.60
CA CYS A 172 -15.84 7.15 -5.31
C CYS A 172 -16.28 5.67 -5.38
N PRO A 173 -15.41 4.71 -5.72
CA PRO A 173 -15.84 3.31 -5.78
C PRO A 173 -16.02 2.70 -4.38
N ARG A 174 -15.33 3.19 -3.34
CA ARG A 174 -15.60 2.83 -1.93
C ARG A 174 -17.00 3.25 -1.51
N ASP A 175 -17.41 4.47 -1.84
CA ASP A 175 -18.72 5.00 -1.48
C ASP A 175 -19.83 4.23 -2.20
N LEU A 176 -19.63 3.93 -3.50
CA LEU A 176 -20.53 3.06 -4.25
C LEU A 176 -20.66 1.68 -3.61
N PHE A 177 -19.55 1.04 -3.25
CA PHE A 177 -19.56 -0.26 -2.58
C PHE A 177 -20.32 -0.21 -1.25
N GLY A 178 -20.15 0.86 -0.47
CA GLY A 178 -20.90 1.09 0.76
C GLY A 178 -22.41 1.19 0.53
N ILE A 179 -22.84 1.87 -0.54
CA ILE A 179 -24.24 1.94 -0.96
C ILE A 179 -24.77 0.54 -1.33
N LEU A 180 -24.02 -0.21 -2.16
CA LEU A 180 -24.42 -1.55 -2.61
C LEU A 180 -24.56 -2.54 -1.44
N LEU A 181 -23.69 -2.48 -0.43
CA LEU A 181 -23.81 -3.31 0.77
C LEU A 181 -25.07 -3.01 1.59
N ARG A 182 -25.44 -1.73 1.72
CA ARG A 182 -26.55 -1.31 2.59
C ARG A 182 -27.91 -1.37 1.90
N PHE A 183 -27.97 -0.95 0.65
CA PHE A 183 -29.22 -0.69 -0.06
C PHE A 183 -29.32 -1.41 -1.41
N GLY A 184 -28.25 -2.05 -1.85
CA GLY A 184 -28.15 -2.59 -3.20
C GLY A 184 -28.29 -1.49 -4.26
N PHE A 185 -28.81 -1.84 -5.42
CA PHE A 185 -28.95 -0.91 -6.54
C PHE A 185 -30.12 0.10 -6.40
N LYS A 186 -30.96 -0.05 -5.37
CA LYS A 186 -32.20 0.72 -5.21
C LYS A 186 -31.97 2.23 -5.02
N GLU A 187 -30.90 2.60 -4.34
CA GLU A 187 -30.53 4.00 -4.03
C GLU A 187 -29.60 4.64 -5.07
N ILE A 188 -29.23 3.89 -6.11
CA ILE A 188 -28.43 4.43 -7.22
C ILE A 188 -29.38 5.11 -8.20
N ASN A 189 -29.00 6.31 -8.68
CA ASN A 189 -29.80 7.03 -9.66
C ASN A 189 -30.07 6.18 -10.91
N LYS A 190 -31.24 6.37 -11.52
CA LYS A 190 -31.73 5.49 -12.61
C LYS A 190 -30.77 5.41 -13.81
N ARG A 191 -30.07 6.50 -14.14
CA ARG A 191 -29.16 6.57 -15.29
C ARG A 191 -27.88 5.78 -15.07
N GLN A 192 -27.31 5.82 -13.88
CA GLN A 192 -26.10 5.07 -13.52
C GLN A 192 -26.41 3.62 -13.17
N ARG A 193 -27.59 3.35 -12.59
CA ARG A 193 -28.02 2.02 -12.17
C ARG A 193 -27.90 0.99 -13.29
N ASN A 194 -28.47 1.25 -14.47
CA ASN A 194 -28.46 0.28 -15.56
C ASN A 194 -27.03 -0.11 -15.98
N LYS A 195 -26.12 0.87 -16.02
CA LYS A 195 -24.71 0.63 -16.37
C LYS A 195 -24.02 -0.22 -15.30
N LEU A 196 -24.22 0.12 -14.04
CA LEU A 196 -23.61 -0.57 -12.90
C LEU A 196 -24.19 -1.97 -12.68
N GLU A 197 -25.50 -2.15 -12.88
CA GLU A 197 -26.16 -3.47 -12.84
C GLU A 197 -25.67 -4.36 -13.99
N ALA A 198 -25.51 -3.83 -15.19
CA ALA A 198 -24.95 -4.59 -16.31
C ALA A 198 -23.52 -5.06 -16.03
N ALA A 199 -22.66 -4.16 -15.54
CA ALA A 199 -21.30 -4.50 -15.13
C ALA A 199 -21.30 -5.56 -14.01
N TYR A 200 -22.10 -5.34 -12.95
CA TYR A 200 -22.24 -6.29 -11.85
C TYR A 200 -22.70 -7.68 -12.33
N ASN A 201 -23.76 -7.76 -13.12
CA ASN A 201 -24.30 -9.04 -13.58
C ASN A 201 -23.31 -9.79 -14.46
N HIS A 202 -22.58 -9.06 -15.32
CA HIS A 202 -21.54 -9.64 -16.16
C HIS A 202 -20.44 -10.32 -15.31
N TYR A 203 -19.82 -9.58 -14.39
CA TYR A 203 -18.74 -10.12 -13.56
C TYR A 203 -19.24 -11.15 -12.54
N TYR A 204 -20.43 -10.95 -11.96
CA TYR A 204 -21.03 -11.93 -11.05
C TYR A 204 -21.18 -13.30 -11.71
N ASN A 205 -21.66 -13.35 -12.96
CA ASN A 205 -21.81 -14.61 -13.68
C ASN A 205 -20.46 -15.27 -13.98
N LEU A 206 -19.45 -14.50 -14.41
CA LEU A 206 -18.11 -15.02 -14.66
C LEU A 206 -17.47 -15.59 -13.38
N PHE A 207 -17.51 -14.84 -12.27
CA PHE A 207 -16.96 -15.30 -11.00
C PHE A 207 -17.70 -16.54 -10.48
N LYS A 208 -19.03 -16.58 -10.61
CA LYS A 208 -19.82 -17.72 -10.19
C LYS A 208 -19.50 -18.97 -11.01
N GLN A 209 -19.28 -18.84 -12.32
CA GLN A 209 -18.88 -19.96 -13.17
C GLN A 209 -17.54 -20.57 -12.75
N VAL A 210 -16.59 -19.72 -12.37
CA VAL A 210 -15.24 -20.15 -11.94
C VAL A 210 -15.22 -20.73 -10.52
N ASN A 211 -16.19 -20.34 -9.68
CA ASN A 211 -16.29 -20.76 -8.28
C ASN A 211 -17.32 -21.88 -8.01
N SER A 212 -18.03 -22.35 -9.04
CA SER A 212 -18.98 -23.48 -8.97
C SER A 212 -18.26 -24.81 -9.18
#